data_AF-A0A662FXZ7-F1
#
_entry.id   AF-A0A662FXZ7-F1
#
_cell.length_a   1.000
_cell.length_b   1.000
_cell.length_c   1.000
_cell.angle_alpha   90.00
_cell.angle_beta   90.00
_cell.angle_gamma   90.00
#
_symmetry.space_group_name_H-M   'P 1'
#
loop_
_entity.id
_entity.type
_entity.pdbx_description
1 polymer ?
#
loop_
_entity_poly.entity_id
_entity_poly.type
_entity_poly.pdbx_seq_one_letter_code
_entity_poly.pdbx_strand_id
1 'polypeptide(L)'
;MPVEIIEKLVWAACQAPAGGNMACWEVIVVTDPEVKRKLAKTSLNQEFISEAGVVFVFIGGREFNVACAVENLLLAAHMMGLEGCIVGSFQRDAVREILSIPDEVKV
;
A
#
# COMPACT_ATOMS: atom_id res chain seq x y z
N MET A 1 0.31 9.69 -11.30
CA MET A 1 0.19 10.73 -10.24
C MET A 1 1.53 11.40 -10.06
N PRO A 2 1.61 12.74 -9.85
CA PRO A 2 2.89 13.41 -9.58
C PRO A 2 3.62 12.81 -8.38
N VAL A 3 4.95 12.75 -8.46
CA VAL A 3 5.80 12.13 -7.44
C VAL A 3 5.67 12.85 -6.11
N GLU A 4 5.52 14.17 -6.14
CA GLU A 4 5.39 15.01 -4.94
C GLU A 4 4.12 14.69 -4.14
N ILE A 5 3.05 14.24 -4.82
CA ILE A 5 1.84 13.78 -4.13
C ILE A 5 2.09 12.44 -3.47
N ILE A 6 2.73 11.50 -4.18
CA ILE A 6 3.08 10.18 -3.64
C ILE A 6 3.97 10.33 -2.40
N GLU A 7 4.99 11.17 -2.45
CA GLU A 7 5.89 11.43 -1.33
C GLU A 7 5.15 12.00 -0.11
N LYS A 8 4.21 12.94 -0.31
CA LYS A 8 3.39 13.47 0.78
C LYS A 8 2.48 12.41 1.41
N LEU A 9 1.91 11.52 0.59
CA LEU A 9 1.08 10.41 1.07
C LEU A 9 1.89 9.40 1.89
N VAL A 10 3.09 9.04 1.43
CA VAL A 10 4.01 8.18 2.18
C VAL A 10 4.49 8.87 3.45
N TRP A 11 4.81 10.16 3.40
CA TRP A 11 5.19 10.94 4.56
C TRP A 11 4.09 10.94 5.64
N ALA A 12 2.83 11.09 5.24
CA ALA A 12 1.68 11.03 6.15
C ALA A 12 1.57 9.64 6.81
N ALA A 13 1.74 8.56 6.05
CA ALA A 13 1.79 7.20 6.59
C ALA A 13 2.88 7.05 7.65
N CYS A 14 4.06 7.63 7.42
CA CYS A 14 5.18 7.61 8.37
C CYS A 14 4.94 8.44 9.65
N GLN A 15 3.91 9.30 9.69
CA GLN A 15 3.52 10.01 10.92
C GLN A 15 2.61 9.18 11.84
N ALA A 16 2.27 7.95 11.45
CA ALA A 16 1.38 7.11 12.26
C ALA A 16 2.04 6.65 13.56
N PRO A 17 1.26 6.52 14.66
CA PRO A 17 1.76 5.89 15.86
C PRO A 17 2.07 4.41 15.61
N ALA A 18 3.04 3.88 16.33
CA ALA A 18 3.37 2.47 16.29
C ALA A 18 3.50 1.92 17.71
N GLY A 19 2.89 0.75 17.97
CA GLY A 19 3.05 0.05 19.24
C GLY A 19 4.53 -0.21 19.53
N GLY A 20 5.01 0.24 20.68
CA GLY A 20 6.43 0.16 21.04
C GLY A 20 7.34 1.14 20.29
N ASN A 21 6.78 2.13 19.60
CA ASN A 21 7.50 3.08 18.73
C ASN A 21 8.29 2.39 17.61
N MET A 22 7.77 1.25 17.12
CA MET A 22 8.40 0.42 16.10
C MET A 22 7.67 0.53 14.76
N ALA A 23 8.10 1.49 13.93
CA ALA A 23 7.59 1.68 12.57
C ALA A 23 8.20 0.66 11.58
N CYS A 24 8.00 -0.64 11.84
CA CYS A 24 8.63 -1.73 11.10
C CYS A 24 7.88 -2.11 9.81
N TRP A 25 7.32 -1.13 9.08
CA TRP A 25 6.70 -1.37 7.78
C TRP A 25 7.49 -0.69 6.67
N GLU A 26 7.44 -1.27 5.49
CA GLU A 26 7.95 -0.68 4.25
C GLU A 26 6.80 -0.49 3.27
N VAL A 27 6.91 0.50 2.39
CA VAL A 27 5.89 0.82 1.39
C VAL A 27 6.47 0.67 0.01
N ILE A 28 5.97 -0.31 -0.74
CA ILE A 28 6.25 -0.44 -2.17
C ILE A 28 5.23 0.39 -2.93
N VAL A 29 5.71 1.37 -3.70
CA VAL A 29 4.88 2.22 -4.56
C VAL A 29 4.84 1.63 -5.95
N VAL A 30 3.66 1.21 -6.39
CA VAL A 30 3.44 0.61 -7.71
C VAL A 30 2.71 1.60 -8.62
N THR A 31 3.42 2.10 -9.63
CA THR A 31 2.88 2.96 -10.69
C THR A 31 2.82 2.26 -12.04
N ASP A 32 3.58 1.17 -12.22
CA ASP A 32 3.63 0.38 -13.45
C ASP A 32 2.25 -0.25 -13.77
N PRO A 33 1.67 0.02 -14.95
CA PRO A 33 0.37 -0.52 -15.33
C PRO A 33 0.30 -2.05 -15.40
N GLU A 34 1.37 -2.71 -15.84
CA GLU A 34 1.44 -4.18 -15.93
C GLU A 34 1.41 -4.79 -14.54
N VAL A 35 2.19 -4.24 -13.62
CA VAL A 35 2.25 -4.72 -12.23
C VAL A 35 0.90 -4.53 -11.56
N LYS A 36 0.25 -3.36 -11.70
CA LYS A 36 -1.11 -3.14 -11.15
C LYS A 36 -2.14 -4.11 -11.72
N ARG A 37 -2.08 -4.45 -13.02
CA ARG A 37 -2.95 -5.47 -13.62
C ARG A 37 -2.74 -6.86 -13.04
N LYS A 38 -1.48 -7.24 -12.76
CA LYS A 38 -1.19 -8.51 -12.09
C LYS A 38 -1.76 -8.52 -10.67
N LEU A 39 -1.56 -7.42 -9.92
CA LEU A 39 -2.09 -7.26 -8.55
C LEU A 39 -3.63 -7.30 -8.51
N ALA A 40 -4.32 -6.71 -9.49
CA ALA A 40 -5.77 -6.78 -9.60
C ALA A 40 -6.28 -8.22 -9.70
N LYS A 41 -5.66 -9.03 -10.57
CA LYS A 41 -6.00 -10.46 -10.75
C LYS A 41 -5.77 -11.28 -9.47
N THR A 42 -4.67 -11.04 -8.77
CA THR A 42 -4.36 -11.74 -7.51
C THR A 42 -5.22 -11.29 -6.33
N SER A 43 -5.91 -10.16 -6.46
CA SER A 43 -6.78 -9.57 -5.46
C SER A 43 -8.25 -9.84 -5.76
N LEU A 44 -8.61 -11.10 -6.04
CA LEU A 44 -9.99 -11.52 -6.37
C LEU A 44 -10.59 -10.80 -7.61
N ASN A 45 -9.74 -10.44 -8.59
CA ASN A 45 -10.13 -9.70 -9.79
C ASN A 45 -10.79 -8.33 -9.48
N GLN A 46 -10.28 -7.64 -8.46
CA GLN A 46 -10.69 -6.27 -8.15
C GLN A 46 -10.09 -5.28 -9.16
N GLU A 47 -10.81 -5.03 -10.27
CA GLU A 47 -10.33 -4.24 -11.42
C GLU A 47 -9.93 -2.81 -11.07
N PHE A 48 -10.54 -2.20 -10.05
CA PHE A 48 -10.20 -0.84 -9.60
C PHE A 48 -8.72 -0.69 -9.21
N ILE A 49 -8.06 -1.79 -8.82
CA ILE A 49 -6.61 -1.79 -8.51
C ILE A 49 -5.79 -1.46 -9.75
N SER A 50 -6.21 -1.95 -10.92
CA SER A 50 -5.53 -1.68 -12.19
C SER A 50 -5.74 -0.22 -12.66
N GLU A 51 -6.92 0.32 -12.40
CA GLU A 51 -7.34 1.68 -12.76
C GLU A 51 -6.77 2.76 -11.82
N ALA A 52 -6.46 2.40 -10.57
CA ALA A 52 -5.94 3.32 -9.56
C ALA A 52 -4.70 4.09 -10.03
N GLY A 53 -4.61 5.38 -9.70
CA GLY A 53 -3.47 6.22 -10.10
C GLY A 53 -2.11 5.78 -9.51
N VAL A 54 -2.14 5.03 -8.39
CA VAL A 54 -1.01 4.37 -7.74
C VAL A 54 -1.56 3.25 -6.85
N VAL A 55 -0.75 2.24 -6.56
CA VAL A 55 -1.03 1.24 -5.51
C VAL A 55 0.09 1.27 -4.48
N PHE A 56 -0.26 1.40 -3.20
CA PHE A 56 0.67 1.33 -2.09
C PHE A 56 0.58 -0.05 -1.44
N VAL A 57 1.67 -0.81 -1.46
CA VAL A 57 1.74 -2.12 -0.84
C VAL A 57 2.57 -2.01 0.43
N PHE A 58 1.91 -2.14 1.57
CA PHE A 58 2.55 -2.14 2.87
C PHE A 58 3.01 -3.56 3.19
N ILE A 59 4.28 -3.70 3.53
CA ILE A 59 4.91 -4.97 3.91
C ILE A 59 5.58 -4.83 5.27
N GLY A 60 5.79 -5.95 5.95
CA GLY A 60 6.29 -5.99 7.31
C GLY A 60 5.27 -5.48 8.33
N GLY A 61 5.77 -5.17 9.52
CA GLY A 61 4.99 -4.55 10.58
C GLY A 61 3.91 -5.43 11.20
N ARG A 62 3.36 -4.94 12.31
CA ARG A 62 2.15 -5.51 12.92
C ARG A 62 0.94 -4.92 12.21
N GLU A 63 -0.10 -5.72 11.99
CA GLU A 63 -1.27 -5.30 11.20
C GLU A 63 -1.92 -4.00 11.70
N PHE A 64 -2.09 -3.82 13.02
CA PHE A 64 -2.68 -2.58 13.53
C PHE A 64 -1.76 -1.37 13.37
N ASN A 65 -0.43 -1.54 13.39
CA ASN A 65 0.51 -0.44 13.09
C ASN A 65 0.37 -0.02 11.63
N VAL A 66 0.33 -1.00 10.72
CA VAL A 66 0.12 -0.77 9.29
C VAL A 66 -1.24 -0.12 9.04
N ALA A 67 -2.29 -0.55 9.73
CA ALA A 67 -3.62 0.05 9.62
C ALA A 67 -3.61 1.53 10.02
N CYS A 68 -2.90 1.92 11.09
CA CYS A 68 -2.73 3.33 11.45
C CYS A 68 -1.98 4.12 10.36
N ALA A 69 -0.94 3.54 9.75
CA ALA A 69 -0.20 4.16 8.65
C ALA A 69 -1.07 4.36 7.40
N VAL A 70 -1.85 3.35 7.03
CA VAL A 70 -2.78 3.40 5.91
C VAL A 70 -3.88 4.44 6.16
N GLU A 71 -4.42 4.51 7.39
CA GLU A 71 -5.43 5.52 7.74
C GLU A 71 -4.90 6.95 7.58
N ASN A 72 -3.70 7.25 8.10
CA ASN A 72 -3.08 8.55 7.91
C ASN A 72 -2.89 8.90 6.43
N LEU A 73 -2.48 7.92 5.61
CA LEU A 73 -2.34 8.08 4.16
C LEU A 73 -3.68 8.42 3.51
N LEU A 74 -4.75 7.70 3.86
CA LEU A 74 -6.08 7.91 3.29
C LEU A 74 -6.70 9.24 3.71
N LEU A 75 -6.49 9.67 4.96
CA LEU A 75 -6.90 11.01 5.41
C LEU A 75 -6.15 12.11 4.65
N ALA A 76 -4.84 11.97 4.45
CA ALA A 76 -4.06 12.90 3.66
C ALA A 76 -4.51 12.94 2.18
N ALA A 77 -4.80 11.77 1.59
CA ALA A 77 -5.34 11.67 0.24
C ALA A 77 -6.68 12.42 0.14
N HIS A 78 -7.60 12.18 1.08
CA HIS A 78 -8.90 12.84 1.12
C HIS A 78 -8.77 14.36 1.20
N MET A 79 -7.87 14.89 2.04
CA MET A 79 -7.61 16.33 2.14
C MET A 79 -7.05 16.94 0.85
N MET A 80 -6.43 16.14 -0.03
CA MET A 80 -5.94 16.56 -1.35
C MET A 80 -6.99 16.37 -2.46
N GLY A 81 -8.22 15.96 -2.13
CA GLY A 81 -9.27 15.68 -3.10
C GLY A 81 -9.07 14.36 -3.86
N LEU A 82 -8.28 13.44 -3.30
CA LEU A 82 -8.05 12.11 -3.84
C LEU A 82 -8.90 11.08 -3.10
N GLU A 83 -9.20 9.99 -3.78
CA GLU A 83 -9.93 8.85 -3.22
C GLU A 83 -9.03 7.61 -3.19
N GLY A 84 -9.29 6.73 -2.22
CA GLY A 84 -8.55 5.49 -2.06
C GLY A 84 -9.31 4.54 -1.14
N CYS A 85 -8.97 3.26 -1.21
CA CYS A 85 -9.56 2.23 -0.35
C CYS A 85 -8.47 1.25 0.10
N ILE A 86 -8.77 0.54 1.20
CA ILE A 86 -7.91 -0.53 1.72
C ILE A 86 -8.28 -1.83 1.01
N VAL A 87 -7.28 -2.56 0.52
CA VAL A 87 -7.44 -3.90 -0.04
C VAL A 87 -6.85 -4.92 0.92
N GLY A 88 -7.70 -5.67 1.61
CA GLY A 88 -7.28 -6.77 2.50
C GLY A 88 -7.38 -8.17 1.88
N SER A 89 -8.02 -8.28 0.71
CA SER A 89 -8.35 -9.56 0.07
C SER A 89 -7.47 -9.82 -1.15
N PHE A 90 -6.38 -10.56 -0.96
CA PHE A 90 -5.43 -10.92 -2.01
C PHE A 90 -4.65 -12.21 -1.69
N GLN A 91 -4.10 -12.84 -2.73
CA GLN A 91 -3.23 -14.01 -2.61
C GLN A 91 -1.80 -13.56 -2.25
N ARG A 92 -1.40 -13.76 -0.98
CA ARG A 92 -0.12 -13.26 -0.44
C ARG A 92 1.10 -13.77 -1.22
N ASP A 93 1.15 -15.07 -1.53
CA ASP A 93 2.27 -15.68 -2.26
C ASP A 93 2.41 -15.12 -3.68
N ALA A 94 1.29 -14.85 -4.35
CA ALA A 94 1.30 -14.27 -5.69
C ALA A 94 1.75 -12.80 -5.66
N VAL A 95 1.30 -12.02 -4.67
CA VAL A 95 1.77 -10.63 -4.47
C VAL A 95 3.27 -10.60 -4.17
N ARG A 96 3.76 -11.54 -3.34
CA ARG A 96 5.17 -11.70 -3.04
C ARG A 96 6.00 -11.91 -4.30
N GLU A 97 5.61 -12.86 -5.16
CA GLU A 97 6.29 -13.15 -6.41
C GLU A 97 6.28 -11.94 -7.35
N ILE A 98 5.11 -11.31 -7.54
CA ILE A 98 4.94 -10.15 -8.44
C ILE A 98 5.87 -8.99 -8.05
N LEU A 99 6.03 -8.75 -6.74
CA LEU A 99 6.80 -7.62 -6.21
C LEU A 99 8.21 -8.00 -5.76
N SER A 100 8.62 -9.26 -5.98
CA SER A 100 9.94 -9.78 -5.55
C SER A 100 10.22 -9.55 -4.06
N ILE A 101 9.20 -9.73 -3.21
CA ILE A 101 9.32 -9.54 -1.77
C ILE A 101 10.04 -10.77 -1.15
N PRO A 102 11.05 -10.58 -0.27
CA PRO A 102 11.73 -11.69 0.39
C PRO A 102 10.79 -12.54 1.27
N ASP A 103 11.13 -13.81 1.46
CA ASP A 103 10.24 -14.77 2.14
C ASP A 103 10.02 -14.46 3.63
N GLU A 104 11.01 -13.85 4.25
CA GLU A 104 11.02 -13.40 5.64
C GLU A 104 10.13 -12.18 5.89
N VAL A 105 9.76 -11.43 4.84
CA VAL A 105 8.96 -10.22 4.96
C VAL A 105 7.47 -10.58 4.89
N LYS A 106 6.72 -10.14 5.90
CA LYS A 106 5.27 -10.27 5.94
C LYS A 106 4.65 -9.45 4.81
N VAL A 107 3.83 -10.09 3.98
CA VAL A 107 2.94 -9.44 3.00
C VAL A 107 1.54 -9.40 3.58
#